data_AF-A0A3C1SJG8-F1
#
_entry.id   AF-A0A3C1SJG8-F1
#
_cell.length_a   1.000
_cell.length_b   1.000
_cell.length_c   1.000
_cell.angle_alpha   90.00
_cell.angle_beta   90.00
_cell.angle_gamma   90.00
#
_symmetry.space_group_name_H-M   'P 1'
#
loop_
_entity.id
_entity.type
_entity.pdbx_description
1 polymer ?
#
loop_
_entity_poly.entity_id
_entity_poly.type
_entity_poly.pdbx_seq_one_letter_code
_entity_poly.pdbx_strand_id
1 'polypeptide(L)'
;DEGKRISERIITIVGQFLNYKVDYIGFVYDDPVVQASVIRQKPFMVVNPTSKPAVCLKHIVGRIEKTDMTGSEGVKNFLKKFIGGGKNK
;
A
#
# COMPACT_ATOMS: atom_id res chain seq x y z
N ASP A 1 -7.02 -9.96 10.91
CA ASP A 1 -8.40 -9.47 10.71
C ASP A 1 -9.04 -8.76 11.90
N GLU A 2 -8.26 -8.31 12.89
CA GLU A 2 -8.77 -7.48 13.99
C GLU A 2 -8.95 -6.01 13.57
N GLY A 3 -7.96 -5.43 12.89
CA GLY A 3 -8.03 -4.03 12.42
C GLY A 3 -9.24 -3.75 11.53
N LYS A 4 -9.63 -4.70 10.67
CA LYS A 4 -10.85 -4.59 9.86
C LYS A 4 -12.11 -4.56 10.72
N ARG A 5 -12.25 -5.47 11.68
CA ARG A 5 -13.42 -5.52 12.61
C ARG A 5 -13.54 -4.24 13.43
N ILE A 6 -12.42 -3.70 13.92
CA ILE A 6 -12.40 -2.42 14.65
C ILE A 6 -12.87 -1.29 13.74
N SER A 7 -12.38 -1.24 12.50
CA SER A 7 -12.79 -0.21 11.55
C SER A 7 -14.28 -0.27 11.21
N GLU A 8 -14.85 -1.46 11.00
CA GLU A 8 -16.28 -1.65 10.72
C GLU A 8 -17.15 -1.14 11.87
N ARG A 9 -16.74 -1.39 13.12
CA ARG A 9 -17.44 -0.88 14.29
C ARG A 9 -17.40 0.66 14.34
N ILE A 10 -16.25 1.27 14.06
CA ILE A 10 -16.11 2.74 14.04
C ILE A 10 -16.98 3.34 12.93
N ILE A 11 -16.92 2.78 11.72
CA ILE A 11 -17.73 3.23 10.57
C ILE A 11 -19.22 3.18 10.91
N THR A 12 -19.67 2.12 11.59
CA THR A 12 -21.07 1.97 12.02
C THR A 12 -21.48 3.08 12.99
N ILE A 13 -20.66 3.35 14.01
CA ILE A 13 -20.93 4.41 15.02
C ILE A 13 -20.98 5.77 14.34
N VAL A 14 -20.01 6.08 13.48
CA VAL A 14 -19.97 7.37 12.76
C VAL A 14 -21.18 7.53 11.84
N GLY A 15 -21.58 6.46 11.13
CA GLY A 15 -22.78 6.47 10.29
C GLY A 15 -24.06 6.70 11.12
N GLN A 16 -24.18 6.03 12.25
CA GLN A 16 -25.38 6.11 13.11
C GLN A 16 -25.53 7.46 13.83
N PHE A 17 -24.45 8.00 14.38
CA PHE A 17 -24.52 9.17 15.27
C PHE A 17 -24.14 10.48 14.60
N LEU A 18 -23.33 10.45 13.55
CA LEU A 18 -22.84 11.65 12.86
C LEU A 18 -23.40 11.80 11.44
N ASN A 19 -24.15 10.81 10.95
CA ASN A 19 -24.65 10.75 9.57
C ASN A 19 -23.53 10.99 8.53
N TYR A 20 -22.32 10.51 8.83
CA TYR A 20 -21.14 10.70 7.98
C TYR A 20 -20.67 9.35 7.44
N LYS A 21 -20.24 9.33 6.17
CA LYS A 21 -19.70 8.13 5.53
C LYS A 21 -18.18 8.12 5.66
N VAL A 22 -17.64 7.07 6.27
CA VAL A 22 -16.20 6.85 6.43
C VAL A 22 -15.78 5.62 5.65
N ASP A 23 -14.73 5.74 4.85
CA ASP A 23 -14.19 4.65 4.05
C ASP A 23 -12.99 3.98 4.75
N TYR A 24 -12.93 2.66 4.66
CA TYR A 24 -11.80 1.88 5.16
C TYR A 24 -10.70 1.76 4.11
N ILE A 25 -9.51 2.29 4.42
CA ILE A 25 -8.35 2.29 3.50
C ILE A 25 -7.34 1.16 3.76
N GLY A 26 -7.33 0.58 4.96
CA GLY A 26 -6.46 -0.53 5.32
C GLY A 26 -5.97 -0.50 6.76
N PHE A 27 -4.94 -1.29 7.02
CA PHE A 27 -4.28 -1.41 8.32
C PHE A 27 -2.78 -1.63 8.12
N VAL A 28 -1.99 -1.38 9.17
CA VAL A 28 -0.55 -1.60 9.18
C VAL A 28 -0.24 -2.63 10.28
N TYR A 29 0.56 -3.64 9.96
CA TYR A 29 1.01 -4.61 10.95
C TYR A 29 1.98 -3.96 11.94
N ASP A 30 1.85 -4.33 13.22
CA ASP A 30 2.90 -4.07 14.19
C ASP A 30 4.14 -4.89 13.84
N ASP A 31 5.28 -4.22 13.74
CA ASP A 31 6.54 -4.81 13.29
C ASP A 31 7.71 -4.00 13.90
N PRO A 32 8.67 -4.66 14.59
CA PRO A 32 9.82 -4.00 15.19
C PRO A 32 10.66 -3.16 14.21
N VAL A 33 10.57 -3.45 12.90
CA VAL A 33 11.24 -2.66 11.86
C VAL A 33 10.83 -1.19 11.89
N VAL A 34 9.60 -0.88 12.30
CA VAL A 34 9.12 0.50 12.40
C VAL A 34 9.89 1.24 13.50
N GLN A 35 9.96 0.65 14.70
CA GLN A 35 10.70 1.24 15.82
C GLN A 35 12.19 1.38 15.51
N ALA A 36 12.81 0.33 14.96
CA ALA A 36 14.22 0.36 14.59
C ALA A 36 14.52 1.45 13.54
N SER A 37 13.60 1.66 12.60
CA SER A 37 13.71 2.68 11.54
C SER A 37 13.57 4.10 12.09
N VAL A 38 12.71 4.32 13.09
CA VAL A 38 12.58 5.60 13.80
C VAL A 38 13.87 5.94 14.54
N ILE A 39 14.42 5.00 15.31
CA ILE A 39 15.68 5.20 16.07
C ILE A 39 16.83 5.55 15.13
N ARG A 40 16.91 4.88 13.97
CA ARG A 40 17.96 5.10 12.97
C ARG A 40 17.69 6.31 12.06
N GLN A 41 16.57 7.01 12.26
CA GLN A 41 16.12 8.12 11.43
C GLN A 41 16.12 7.80 9.92
N LYS A 42 15.80 6.54 9.58
CA LYS A 42 15.75 6.09 8.18
C LYS A 42 14.43 5.35 7.95
N PRO A 43 13.55 5.81 7.04
CA PRO A 43 12.22 5.23 6.86
C PRO A 43 12.25 3.72 6.59
N PHE A 44 11.37 2.96 7.25
CA PHE A 44 11.30 1.49 7.09
C PHE A 44 11.02 1.06 5.64
N MET A 45 10.33 1.90 4.85
CA MET A 45 10.13 1.65 3.43
C MET A 45 11.42 1.68 2.60
N VAL A 46 12.42 2.46 3.03
CA VAL A 46 13.73 2.55 2.38
C VAL A 46 14.67 1.48 2.92
N VAL A 47 14.63 1.20 4.23
CA VAL A 47 15.48 0.19 4.88
C VAL A 47 15.07 -1.23 4.50
N ASN A 48 13.76 -1.53 4.52
CA ASN A 48 13.21 -2.84 4.24
C ASN A 48 11.87 -2.70 3.46
N PRO A 49 11.93 -2.53 2.13
CA PRO A 49 10.75 -2.29 1.28
C PRO A 49 9.80 -3.49 1.18
N THR A 50 10.23 -4.67 1.63
CA THR A 50 9.47 -5.93 1.65
C THR A 50 8.92 -6.27 3.03
N SER A 51 9.17 -5.43 4.04
CA SER A 51 8.58 -5.59 5.36
C SER A 51 7.05 -5.49 5.32
N LYS A 52 6.37 -6.17 6.25
CA LYS A 52 4.91 -6.15 6.37
C LYS A 52 4.33 -4.72 6.41
N PRO A 53 4.84 -3.79 7.24
CA PRO A 53 4.34 -2.40 7.26
C PRO A 53 4.60 -1.66 5.94
N ALA A 54 5.74 -1.90 5.27
CA ALA A 54 6.02 -1.28 3.96
C ALA A 54 5.05 -1.76 2.88
N VAL A 55 4.73 -3.06 2.87
CA VAL A 55 3.75 -3.65 1.94
C VAL A 55 2.34 -3.14 2.24
N CYS A 56 1.93 -3.10 3.52
CA CYS A 56 0.65 -2.50 3.94
C CYS A 56 0.50 -1.06 3.43
N LEU A 57 1.54 -0.24 3.60
CA LEU A 57 1.51 1.15 3.18
C LEU A 57 1.40 1.28 1.65
N LYS A 58 2.09 0.43 0.88
CA LYS A 58 1.92 0.35 -0.58
C LYS A 58 0.47 0.02 -0.98
N HIS A 59 -0.17 -0.92 -0.29
CA HIS A 59 -1.59 -1.23 -0.53
C HIS A 59 -2.53 -0.07 -0.18
N ILE A 60 -2.27 0.65 0.91
CA ILE A 60 -3.04 1.83 1.31
C ILE A 60 -2.90 2.94 0.24
N VAL A 61 -1.67 3.22 -0.19
CA VAL A 61 -1.40 4.21 -1.25
C VAL A 61 -2.12 3.84 -2.55
N GLY A 62 -2.06 2.58 -2.99
CA GLY A 62 -2.77 2.14 -4.19
C GLY A 62 -4.29 2.34 -4.11
N ARG A 63 -4.90 2.13 -2.93
CA ARG A 63 -6.33 2.43 -2.73
C ARG A 63 -6.65 3.93 -2.78
N ILE A 64 -5.76 4.78 -2.25
CA ILE A 64 -5.93 6.23 -2.26
C ILE A 64 -5.79 6.78 -3.69
N GLU A 65 -4.77 6.33 -4.41
CA GLU A 65 -4.49 6.76 -5.77
C GLU A 65 -5.49 6.20 -6.80
N LYS A 66 -6.36 5.26 -6.39
CA LYS A 66 -7.24 4.47 -7.28
C LYS A 66 -6.46 3.79 -8.41
N THR A 67 -5.17 3.58 -8.20
CA THR A 67 -4.34 2.74 -9.05
C THR A 67 -4.61 1.31 -8.61
N ASP A 68 -5.46 0.60 -9.35
CA ASP A 68 -5.45 -0.85 -9.29
C ASP A 68 -3.99 -1.27 -9.46
N MET A 69 -3.44 -2.03 -8.51
CA MET A 69 -2.13 -2.64 -8.69
C MET A 69 -2.26 -3.61 -9.86
N THR A 70 -2.08 -3.11 -11.08
CA THR A 70 -2.06 -3.88 -12.30
C THR A 70 -0.98 -4.92 -12.10
N GLY A 71 -1.42 -6.17 -11.92
CA GLY A 71 -0.55 -7.28 -11.58
C GLY A 71 0.63 -7.35 -12.55
N SER A 72 1.83 -7.41 -12.00
CA SER A 72 3.03 -7.91 -12.67
C SER A 72 3.19 -7.46 -14.14
N GLU A 73 3.32 -6.16 -14.38
CA GLU A 73 4.00 -5.68 -15.59
C GLU A 73 5.55 -5.74 -15.44
N GLY A 74 6.05 -6.78 -14.76
CA GLY A 74 7.48 -7.01 -14.58
C GLY A 74 8.15 -7.53 -15.86
N VAL A 75 9.34 -6.99 -16.16
CA VAL A 75 10.35 -7.35 -17.20
C VAL A 75 9.87 -7.46 -18.66
N LYS A 76 8.65 -7.94 -18.93
CA LYS A 76 8.06 -8.03 -20.29
C LYS A 76 7.94 -6.68 -20.97
N ASN A 77 7.49 -5.64 -20.25
CA ASN A 77 7.41 -4.28 -20.80
C ASN A 77 8.80 -3.63 -20.98
N PHE A 78 9.79 -4.01 -20.16
CA PHE A 78 11.18 -3.58 -20.33
C PHE A 78 11.86 -4.26 -21.53
N LEU A 79 11.68 -5.57 -21.70
CA LEU A 79 12.18 -6.32 -22.87
C LEU A 79 11.50 -5.86 -24.17
N LYS A 80 10.19 -5.59 -24.14
CA LYS A 80 9.46 -5.05 -25.31
C LYS A 80 10.03 -3.71 -25.77
N LYS A 81 10.44 -2.85 -24.84
CA LYS A 81 11.06 -1.55 -25.15
C LYS A 81 12.49 -1.71 -25.69
N PHE A 82 13.21 -2.75 -25.28
CA PHE A 82 14.57 -3.05 -25.77
C PHE A 82 14.56 -3.73 -27.15
N ILE A 83 13.58 -4.60 -27.41
CA ILE A 83 13.47 -5.37 -28.67
C ILE A 83 12.67 -4.60 -29.74
N GLY A 84 11.81 -3.67 -29.35
CA GLY A 84 10.97 -2.87 -30.27
C GLY A 84 11.64 -1.67 -30.93
N GLY A 85 12.88 -1.30 -30.56
CA GLY A 85 13.60 -0.14 -31.10
C GLY A 85 14.28 -0.35 -32.45
N GLY A 86 14.12 -1.53 -33.07
CA GLY A 86 14.86 -1.95 -34.26
C GLY A 86 14.02 -2.14 -35.53
N LYS A 87 12.94 -1.37 -35.74
CA LYS A 87 12.27 -1.31 -37.05
C LYS A 87 11.97 0.14 -37.44
N ASN A 88 12.96 0.76 -38.08
CA ASN A 88 12.76 1.87 -38.99
C ASN A 88 13.18 1.41 -40.39
N LYS A 89 12.26 1.59 -41.34
CA LYS A 89 12.34 1.36 -42.80
C LYS A 89 12.19 -0.06 -43.31
#